data_AF-A0A059FYP1-F1
#
_entry.id   AF-A0A059FYP1-F1
#
_cell.length_a   1.000
_cell.length_b   1.000
_cell.length_c   1.000
_cell.angle_alpha   90.00
_cell.angle_beta   90.00
_cell.angle_gamma   90.00
#
_symmetry.space_group_name_H-M   'P 1'
#
loop_
_entity.id
_entity.type
_entity.pdbx_description
1 polymer ?
#
loop_
_entity_poly.entity_id
_entity_poly.type
_entity_poly.pdbx_seq_one_letter_code
_entity_poly.pdbx_strand_id
1 'polypeptide(L)'
;MKKVLMMLSAAGMVAALALPVYAQGIGGRVERTQAELAIEKAEADFATLKVARDEARTKCAAREYQACYELAELQRKGLGGVQDLSAAAENYKKGCDAKDARGCAGLAYLTVQGRGVTANLAEGRRLYKESCDMGEVSGCAAWGNMAYTGTGGPKDVQGGTRALNEACSKDYEWACERVQTLGAFDPDDNSMQRLRNLQNN
;
A
#
# COMPACT_ATOMS: atom_id res chain seq x y z
N MET A 1 -7.01 74.13 35.28
CA MET A 1 -6.17 75.32 35.60
C MET A 1 -5.65 75.17 37.03
N LYS A 2 -4.36 75.47 37.25
CA LYS A 2 -3.58 75.46 38.53
C LYS A 2 -3.17 74.04 38.99
N LYS A 3 -1.89 73.68 39.22
CA LYS A 3 -0.61 74.41 39.33
C LYS A 3 0.57 73.49 38.92
N VAL A 4 1.52 74.07 38.20
CA VAL A 4 2.92 73.64 38.04
C VAL A 4 3.75 74.35 39.12
N LEU A 5 4.67 73.67 39.82
CA LEU A 5 6.00 74.15 40.32
C LEU A 5 6.68 73.01 41.15
N MET A 6 7.68 72.30 40.64
CA MET A 6 9.14 72.57 40.68
C MET A 6 9.78 72.60 42.09
N MET A 7 10.71 71.67 42.36
CA MET A 7 12.11 71.83 42.90
C MET A 7 12.80 70.43 42.81
N LEU A 8 13.88 70.18 42.03
CA LEU A 8 15.33 70.47 42.25
C LEU A 8 15.84 69.93 43.61
N SER A 9 16.96 69.22 43.83
CA SER A 9 18.06 68.60 43.05
C SER A 9 19.12 68.12 44.08
N ALA A 10 19.75 66.94 43.93
CA ALA A 10 21.13 66.59 44.35
C ALA A 10 21.32 65.06 44.21
N ALA A 11 22.02 64.56 43.18
CA ALA A 11 23.48 64.41 43.13
C ALA A 11 24.03 63.35 44.12
N GLY A 12 24.19 62.13 43.62
CA GLY A 12 24.92 61.04 44.27
C GLY A 12 25.48 60.10 43.20
N MET A 13 26.67 60.45 42.69
CA MET A 13 27.50 59.59 41.84
C MET A 13 27.86 58.30 42.60
N VAL A 14 27.60 57.14 42.01
CA VAL A 14 28.42 55.95 42.26
C VAL A 14 28.79 55.32 40.93
N ALA A 15 30.11 55.31 40.75
CA ALA A 15 30.95 54.66 39.76
C ALA A 15 30.32 53.61 38.82
N ALA A 16 30.53 53.87 37.53
CA ALA A 16 30.50 52.88 36.47
C ALA A 16 31.46 51.72 36.77
N LEU A 17 30.91 50.51 36.85
CA LEU A 17 31.63 49.29 36.50
C LEU A 17 31.11 48.86 35.14
N ALA A 18 31.98 48.99 34.14
CA ALA A 18 31.79 48.45 32.81
C ALA A 18 31.67 46.93 32.90
N LEU A 19 30.53 46.38 32.48
CA LEU A 19 30.46 45.03 31.96
C LEU A 19 30.32 45.12 30.43
N PRO A 20 31.04 44.25 29.71
CA PRO A 20 31.30 44.42 28.29
C PRO A 20 30.03 44.22 27.45
N VAL A 21 29.99 45.00 26.38
CA VAL A 21 29.19 44.83 25.16
C VAL A 21 29.12 43.35 24.76
N TYR A 22 27.92 42.77 24.69
CA TYR A 22 27.54 41.84 23.62
C TYR A 22 26.05 41.99 23.32
N ALA A 23 25.75 42.93 22.43
CA ALA A 23 24.58 42.81 21.59
C ALA A 23 24.85 41.68 20.58
N GLN A 24 24.31 40.47 20.80
CA GLN A 24 24.15 39.47 19.73
C GLN A 24 22.86 38.69 19.96
N GLY A 25 22.00 38.70 18.95
CA GLY A 25 20.60 38.35 19.05
C GLY A 25 20.33 36.90 19.43
N ILE A 26 19.29 36.72 20.25
CA ILE A 26 18.53 35.46 20.28
C ILE A 26 17.50 35.43 19.13
N GLY A 27 17.97 35.81 17.93
CA GLY A 27 17.36 35.40 16.67
C GLY A 27 17.99 34.09 16.19
N GLY A 28 18.43 33.24 17.12
CA GLY A 28 18.96 31.93 16.80
C GLY A 28 17.83 31.11 16.21
N ARG A 29 17.84 30.94 14.89
CA ARG A 29 17.02 29.95 14.20
C ARG A 29 17.41 28.60 14.83
N VAL A 30 16.56 28.06 15.71
CA VAL A 30 16.76 26.73 16.27
C VAL A 30 16.72 25.77 15.08
N GLU A 31 17.87 25.25 14.69
CA GLU A 31 17.93 24.26 13.62
C GLU A 31 17.29 22.97 14.13
N ARG A 32 16.20 22.56 13.47
CA ARG A 32 15.52 21.31 13.78
C ARG A 32 16.45 20.13 13.55
N THR A 33 16.44 19.18 14.48
CA THR A 33 17.17 17.93 14.32
C THR A 33 16.54 17.08 13.21
N GLN A 34 17.31 16.14 12.64
CA GLN A 34 16.79 15.20 11.64
C GLN A 34 15.61 14.37 12.17
N ALA A 35 15.60 14.07 13.48
CA ALA A 35 14.50 13.35 14.12
C ALA A 35 13.22 14.19 14.18
N GLU A 36 13.32 15.48 14.50
CA GLU A 36 12.18 16.39 14.53
C GLU A 36 11.59 16.60 13.12
N LEU A 37 12.44 16.75 12.10
CA LEU A 37 12.01 16.85 10.70
C LEU A 37 11.32 15.55 10.24
N ALA A 38 11.82 14.39 10.67
CA ALA A 38 11.21 13.11 10.35
C ALA A 38 9.83 12.91 11.02
N ILE A 39 9.68 13.32 12.28
CA ILE A 39 8.40 13.26 13.00
C ILE A 39 7.38 14.19 12.36
N GLU A 40 7.75 15.45 12.09
CA GLU A 40 6.86 16.40 11.42
C GLU A 40 6.41 15.90 10.04
N LYS A 41 7.34 15.34 9.26
CA LYS A 41 6.99 14.72 7.98
C LYS A 41 6.03 13.55 8.16
N ALA A 42 6.28 12.68 9.13
CA ALA A 42 5.40 11.55 9.41
C ALA A 42 3.99 11.99 9.86
N GLU A 43 3.88 13.06 10.64
CA GLU A 43 2.60 13.66 11.03
C GLU A 43 1.86 14.24 9.83
N ALA A 44 2.57 14.96 8.95
CA ALA A 44 2.00 15.49 7.71
C ALA A 44 1.55 14.38 6.75
N ASP A 45 2.37 13.33 6.59
CA ASP A 45 2.05 12.15 5.80
C ASP A 45 0.82 11.43 6.39
N PHE A 46 0.76 11.26 7.71
CA PHE A 46 -0.40 10.66 8.38
C PHE A 46 -1.66 11.49 8.21
N ALA A 47 -1.59 12.82 8.35
CA ALA A 47 -2.72 13.71 8.14
C ALA A 47 -3.26 13.60 6.70
N THR A 48 -2.36 13.54 5.72
CA THR A 48 -2.70 13.35 4.30
C THR A 48 -3.38 12.00 4.07
N LEU A 49 -2.82 10.92 4.62
CA LEU A 49 -3.39 9.58 4.50
C LEU A 49 -4.76 9.46 5.18
N LYS A 50 -4.96 10.17 6.31
CA LYS A 50 -6.26 10.21 6.99
C LYS A 50 -7.32 10.85 6.11
N VAL A 51 -7.01 11.99 5.49
CA VAL A 51 -7.90 12.66 4.53
C VAL A 51 -8.20 11.73 3.35
N ALA A 52 -7.19 11.10 2.77
CA ALA A 52 -7.37 10.15 1.67
C ALA A 52 -8.28 8.97 2.05
N ARG A 53 -8.14 8.44 3.28
CA ARG A 53 -8.99 7.36 3.79
C ARG A 53 -10.44 7.80 3.96
N ASP A 54 -10.68 9.01 4.45
CA ASP A 54 -12.03 9.56 4.62
C ASP A 54 -12.69 9.92 3.27
N GLU A 55 -11.91 10.39 2.30
CA GLU A 55 -12.37 10.62 0.93
C GLU A 55 -12.75 9.30 0.23
N ALA A 56 -11.87 8.30 0.27
CA ALA A 56 -12.13 6.97 -0.29
C ALA A 56 -13.37 6.33 0.35
N ARG A 57 -13.58 6.52 1.66
CA ARG A 57 -14.80 6.10 2.36
C ARG A 57 -16.06 6.76 1.79
N THR A 58 -16.02 8.07 1.61
CA THR A 58 -17.16 8.84 1.07
C THR A 58 -17.50 8.38 -0.34
N LYS A 59 -16.50 8.25 -1.23
CA LYS A 59 -16.69 7.78 -2.62
C LYS A 59 -17.18 6.34 -2.68
N CYS A 60 -16.61 5.45 -1.88
CA CYS A 60 -17.08 4.06 -1.80
C CYS A 60 -18.55 3.99 -1.34
N ALA A 61 -18.95 4.80 -0.35
CA ALA A 61 -20.34 4.90 0.08
C ALA A 61 -21.27 5.46 -1.03
N ALA A 62 -20.76 6.33 -1.89
CA ALA A 62 -21.44 6.83 -3.08
C ALA A 62 -21.48 5.83 -4.26
N ARG A 63 -21.05 4.57 -4.04
CA ARG A 63 -21.01 3.48 -5.05
C ARG A 63 -19.98 3.70 -6.17
N GLU A 64 -18.98 4.54 -5.93
CA GLU A 64 -17.77 4.58 -6.76
C GLU A 64 -16.86 3.42 -6.36
N TYR A 65 -17.13 2.23 -6.90
CA TYR A 65 -16.53 0.98 -6.40
C TYR A 65 -15.00 0.89 -6.53
N GLN A 66 -14.40 1.66 -7.43
CA GLN A 66 -12.95 1.87 -7.51
C GLN A 66 -12.38 2.39 -6.18
N ALA A 67 -13.08 3.33 -5.53
CA ALA A 67 -12.68 3.87 -4.24
C ALA A 67 -12.87 2.86 -3.10
N CYS A 68 -13.71 1.83 -3.26
CA CYS A 68 -13.81 0.75 -2.27
C CYS A 68 -12.54 -0.08 -2.22
N TYR A 69 -11.88 -0.32 -3.36
CA TYR A 69 -10.57 -0.97 -3.39
C TYR A 69 -9.52 -0.10 -2.69
N GLU A 70 -9.47 1.19 -2.97
CA GLU A 70 -8.52 2.13 -2.34
C GLU A 70 -8.72 2.19 -0.83
N LEU A 71 -9.97 2.31 -0.38
CA LEU A 71 -10.32 2.26 1.04
C LEU A 71 -9.85 0.96 1.69
N ALA A 72 -10.08 -0.18 1.02
CA ALA A 72 -9.67 -1.49 1.52
C ALA A 72 -8.15 -1.61 1.62
N GLU A 73 -7.38 -1.06 0.67
CA GLU A 73 -5.92 -1.04 0.73
C GLU A 73 -5.40 -0.18 1.89
N LEU A 74 -5.99 1.01 2.11
CA LEU A 74 -5.66 1.87 3.25
C LEU A 74 -5.97 1.18 4.58
N GLN A 75 -7.13 0.52 4.69
CA GLN A 75 -7.53 -0.26 5.86
C GLN A 75 -6.61 -1.46 6.09
N ARG A 76 -6.27 -2.19 5.01
CA ARG A 76 -5.39 -3.36 5.08
C ARG A 76 -3.97 -3.00 5.50
N LYS A 77 -3.47 -1.82 5.10
CA LYS A 77 -2.13 -1.34 5.47
C LYS A 77 -2.10 -0.54 6.77
N GLY A 78 -3.25 -0.11 7.30
CA GLY A 78 -3.30 0.79 8.46
C GLY A 78 -2.81 2.20 8.11
N LEU A 79 -3.03 2.65 6.88
CA LEU A 79 -2.67 3.99 6.44
C LEU A 79 -3.80 4.96 6.76
N GLY A 80 -3.47 6.10 7.36
CA GLY A 80 -4.46 7.12 7.76
C GLY A 80 -5.37 6.70 8.92
N GLY A 81 -5.01 5.63 9.66
CA GLY A 81 -5.73 5.15 10.84
C GLY A 81 -5.34 3.73 11.21
N VAL A 82 -6.03 3.13 12.18
CA VAL A 82 -5.73 1.75 12.62
C VAL A 82 -5.99 0.75 11.47
N GLN A 83 -5.12 -0.27 11.36
CA GLN A 83 -5.30 -1.39 10.44
C GLN A 83 -6.58 -2.15 10.80
N ASP A 84 -7.41 -2.41 9.79
CA ASP A 84 -8.66 -3.13 9.95
C ASP A 84 -8.86 -4.08 8.78
N LEU A 85 -8.49 -5.35 9.00
CA LEU A 85 -8.52 -6.37 7.95
C LEU A 85 -9.94 -6.86 7.66
N SER A 86 -10.85 -6.81 8.63
CA SER A 86 -12.26 -7.20 8.43
C SER A 86 -12.97 -6.16 7.56
N ALA A 87 -12.82 -4.88 7.90
CA ALA A 87 -13.38 -3.81 7.09
C ALA A 87 -12.74 -3.75 5.69
N ALA A 88 -11.44 -4.04 5.58
CA ALA A 88 -10.79 -4.17 4.27
C ALA A 88 -11.42 -5.28 3.43
N ALA A 89 -11.65 -6.47 4.00
CA ALA A 89 -12.30 -7.58 3.30
C ALA A 89 -13.71 -7.22 2.80
N GLU A 90 -14.51 -6.54 3.62
CA GLU A 90 -15.84 -6.06 3.21
C GLU A 90 -15.77 -5.10 2.03
N ASN A 91 -14.82 -4.15 2.03
CA ASN A 91 -14.70 -3.18 0.95
C ASN A 91 -14.07 -3.77 -0.32
N TYR A 92 -13.14 -4.73 -0.21
CA TYR A 92 -12.72 -5.53 -1.35
C TYR A 92 -13.88 -6.31 -1.95
N LYS A 93 -14.75 -6.89 -1.11
CA LYS A 93 -15.93 -7.61 -1.58
C LYS A 93 -16.85 -6.68 -2.38
N LYS A 94 -17.11 -5.46 -1.90
CA LYS A 94 -17.89 -4.47 -2.66
C LYS A 94 -17.26 -4.16 -4.03
N GLY A 95 -15.93 -3.98 -4.08
CA GLY A 95 -15.20 -3.80 -5.34
C GLY A 95 -15.34 -5.01 -6.27
N CYS A 96 -15.15 -6.22 -5.74
CA CYS A 96 -15.26 -7.47 -6.50
C CYS A 96 -16.68 -7.69 -7.04
N ASP A 97 -17.70 -7.50 -6.21
CA ASP A 97 -19.12 -7.60 -6.61
C ASP A 97 -19.46 -6.61 -7.74
N ALA A 98 -18.77 -5.46 -7.78
CA ALA A 98 -18.87 -4.45 -8.82
C ALA A 98 -17.93 -4.66 -10.02
N LYS A 99 -17.32 -5.85 -10.14
CA LYS A 99 -16.41 -6.23 -11.23
C LYS A 99 -15.10 -5.42 -11.28
N ASP A 100 -14.64 -4.93 -10.13
CA ASP A 100 -13.25 -4.50 -9.97
C ASP A 100 -12.36 -5.72 -9.68
N ALA A 101 -11.53 -6.07 -10.66
CA ALA A 101 -10.63 -7.21 -10.60
C ALA A 101 -9.66 -7.18 -9.43
N ARG A 102 -9.21 -5.98 -9.03
CA ARG A 102 -8.30 -5.79 -7.89
C ARG A 102 -9.02 -6.04 -6.57
N GLY A 103 -10.31 -5.71 -6.50
CA GLY A 103 -11.18 -6.04 -5.38
C GLY A 103 -11.24 -7.56 -5.16
N CYS A 104 -11.42 -8.33 -6.23
CA CYS A 104 -11.44 -9.79 -6.14
C CYS A 104 -10.08 -10.36 -5.69
N ALA A 105 -8.96 -9.87 -6.22
CA ALA A 105 -7.62 -10.29 -5.79
C ALA A 105 -7.36 -9.95 -4.31
N GLY A 106 -7.72 -8.74 -3.86
CA GLY A 106 -7.55 -8.31 -2.48
C GLY A 106 -8.39 -9.14 -1.49
N LEU A 107 -9.64 -9.44 -1.85
CA LEU A 107 -10.48 -10.34 -1.05
C LEU A 107 -9.88 -11.75 -1.00
N ALA A 108 -9.50 -12.30 -2.16
CA ALA A 108 -8.87 -13.61 -2.26
C ALA A 108 -7.62 -13.73 -1.38
N TYR A 109 -6.77 -12.70 -1.36
CA TYR A 109 -5.58 -12.64 -0.53
C TYR A 109 -5.91 -12.77 0.97
N LEU A 110 -6.87 -12.00 1.46
CA LEU A 110 -7.31 -12.08 2.85
C LEU A 110 -7.97 -13.43 3.18
N THR A 111 -8.78 -13.96 2.26
CA THR A 111 -9.46 -15.25 2.41
C THR A 111 -8.50 -16.44 2.40
N VAL A 112 -7.46 -16.44 1.55
CA VAL A 112 -6.44 -17.50 1.56
C VAL A 112 -5.63 -17.48 2.86
N GLN A 113 -5.31 -16.29 3.37
CA GLN A 113 -4.51 -16.13 4.59
C GLN A 113 -5.33 -16.25 5.89
N GLY A 114 -6.65 -16.20 5.82
CA GLY A 114 -7.50 -16.16 7.01
C GLY A 114 -7.35 -14.88 7.82
N ARG A 115 -7.13 -13.73 7.16
CA ARG A 115 -6.84 -12.45 7.80
C ARG A 115 -8.01 -11.50 7.68
N GLY A 116 -8.63 -11.16 8.81
CA GLY A 116 -9.87 -10.37 8.83
C GLY A 116 -11.11 -11.14 8.35
N VAL A 117 -10.94 -12.35 7.85
CA VAL A 117 -11.99 -13.30 7.44
C VAL A 117 -11.52 -14.72 7.76
N THR A 118 -12.44 -15.67 7.85
CA THR A 118 -12.09 -17.09 8.01
C THR A 118 -11.31 -17.59 6.79
N ALA A 119 -10.24 -18.34 7.04
CA ALA A 119 -9.43 -18.93 5.97
C ALA A 119 -10.27 -19.88 5.11
N ASN A 120 -10.22 -19.71 3.79
CA ASN A 120 -10.86 -20.62 2.85
C ASN A 120 -10.07 -20.65 1.52
N LEU A 121 -9.25 -21.68 1.36
CA LEU A 121 -8.42 -21.83 0.15
C LEU A 121 -9.25 -22.02 -1.12
N ALA A 122 -10.40 -22.70 -1.04
CA ALA A 122 -11.23 -22.96 -2.21
C ALA A 122 -11.91 -21.68 -2.70
N GLU A 123 -12.46 -20.89 -1.77
CA GLU A 123 -13.05 -19.61 -2.12
C GLU A 123 -12.00 -18.60 -2.58
N GLY A 124 -10.85 -18.54 -1.91
CA GLY A 124 -9.73 -17.71 -2.35
C GLY A 124 -9.26 -18.08 -3.76
N ARG A 125 -9.15 -19.37 -4.09
CA ARG A 125 -8.84 -19.84 -5.45
C ARG A 125 -9.87 -19.37 -6.47
N ARG A 126 -11.16 -19.45 -6.13
CA ARG A 126 -12.26 -19.01 -7.01
C ARG A 126 -12.19 -17.50 -7.26
N LEU A 127 -11.96 -16.71 -6.22
CA LEU A 127 -11.85 -15.25 -6.29
C LEU A 127 -10.61 -14.80 -7.09
N TYR A 128 -9.45 -15.45 -6.90
CA TYR A 128 -8.28 -15.19 -7.74
C TYR A 128 -8.54 -15.56 -9.20
N LYS A 129 -9.27 -16.65 -9.47
CA LYS A 129 -9.67 -16.99 -10.84
C LYS A 129 -10.54 -15.88 -11.43
N GLU A 130 -11.57 -15.43 -10.72
CA GLU A 130 -12.45 -14.36 -11.17
C GLU A 130 -11.68 -13.05 -11.42
N SER A 131 -10.71 -12.73 -10.56
CA SER A 131 -9.78 -11.61 -10.76
C SER A 131 -8.95 -11.77 -12.04
N CYS A 132 -8.38 -12.97 -12.27
CA CYS A 132 -7.62 -13.26 -13.48
C CYS A 132 -8.45 -13.19 -14.76
N ASP A 133 -9.68 -13.73 -14.72
CA ASP A 133 -10.60 -13.70 -15.87
C ASP A 133 -10.97 -12.25 -16.26
N MET A 134 -10.81 -11.29 -15.34
CA MET A 134 -10.95 -9.84 -15.60
C MET A 134 -9.61 -9.14 -15.93
N GLY A 135 -8.52 -9.87 -16.10
CA GLY A 135 -7.23 -9.38 -16.56
C GLY A 135 -6.30 -8.84 -15.47
N GLU A 136 -6.64 -8.99 -14.19
CA GLU A 136 -5.77 -8.56 -13.09
C GLU A 136 -4.57 -9.48 -12.94
N VAL A 137 -3.38 -8.91 -13.14
CA VAL A 137 -2.11 -9.63 -13.22
C VAL A 137 -1.81 -10.39 -11.93
N SER A 138 -2.03 -9.75 -10.78
CA SER A 138 -1.83 -10.37 -9.48
C SER A 138 -2.80 -11.54 -9.24
N GLY A 139 -4.03 -11.42 -9.74
CA GLY A 139 -5.04 -12.47 -9.74
C GLY A 139 -4.62 -13.67 -10.59
N CYS A 140 -4.11 -13.44 -11.80
CA CYS A 140 -3.59 -14.49 -12.67
C CYS A 140 -2.39 -15.21 -12.09
N ALA A 141 -1.43 -14.48 -11.52
CA ALA A 141 -0.28 -15.09 -10.86
C ALA A 141 -0.72 -16.02 -9.71
N ALA A 142 -1.59 -15.53 -8.83
CA ALA A 142 -2.05 -16.28 -7.67
C ALA A 142 -2.93 -17.49 -8.05
N TRP A 143 -3.90 -17.29 -8.94
CA TRP A 143 -4.71 -18.40 -9.45
C TRP A 143 -3.85 -19.42 -10.17
N GLY A 144 -2.94 -18.96 -11.04
CA GLY A 144 -2.06 -19.81 -11.82
C GLY A 144 -1.24 -20.74 -10.94
N ASN A 145 -0.64 -20.18 -9.88
CA ASN A 145 0.06 -20.97 -8.89
C ASN A 145 -0.85 -21.98 -8.17
N MET A 146 -2.00 -21.54 -7.65
CA MET A 146 -2.93 -22.42 -6.92
C MET A 146 -3.50 -23.53 -7.81
N ALA A 147 -3.75 -23.23 -9.09
CA ALA A 147 -4.20 -24.19 -10.08
C ALA A 147 -3.11 -25.21 -10.40
N TYR A 148 -1.87 -24.77 -10.59
CA TYR A 148 -0.73 -25.64 -10.85
C TYR A 148 -0.47 -26.61 -9.68
N THR A 149 -0.45 -26.09 -8.45
CA THR A 149 -0.16 -26.89 -7.25
C THR A 149 -1.34 -27.70 -6.75
N GLY A 150 -2.58 -27.36 -7.15
CA GLY A 150 -3.81 -27.96 -6.61
C GLY A 150 -4.18 -27.43 -5.23
N THR A 151 -3.69 -26.24 -4.86
CA THR A 151 -4.05 -25.60 -3.61
C THR A 151 -5.48 -25.07 -3.70
N GLY A 152 -6.37 -25.51 -2.80
CA GLY A 152 -7.76 -25.05 -2.78
C GLY A 152 -8.64 -25.62 -3.89
N GLY A 153 -8.22 -26.69 -4.57
CA GLY A 153 -9.04 -27.33 -5.60
C GLY A 153 -8.27 -28.40 -6.38
N PRO A 154 -8.88 -29.03 -7.39
CA PRO A 154 -8.17 -29.96 -8.26
C PRO A 154 -7.03 -29.24 -8.99
N LYS A 155 -5.96 -29.99 -9.28
CA LYS A 155 -4.87 -29.51 -10.12
C LYS A 155 -5.38 -29.22 -11.53
N ASP A 156 -4.98 -28.08 -12.04
CA ASP A 156 -5.08 -27.70 -13.44
C ASP A 156 -3.71 -27.16 -13.86
N VAL A 157 -2.82 -28.11 -14.19
CA VAL A 157 -1.43 -27.80 -14.54
C VAL A 157 -1.39 -26.93 -15.79
N GLN A 158 -2.20 -27.25 -16.79
CA GLN A 158 -2.17 -26.53 -18.07
C GLN A 158 -2.73 -25.10 -17.93
N GLY A 159 -3.90 -24.93 -17.30
CA GLY A 159 -4.47 -23.62 -17.02
C GLY A 159 -3.61 -22.80 -16.08
N GLY A 160 -3.07 -23.43 -15.02
CA GLY A 160 -2.19 -22.76 -14.07
C GLY A 160 -0.90 -22.23 -14.69
N THR A 161 -0.30 -23.05 -15.56
CA THR A 161 0.88 -22.69 -16.35
C THR A 161 0.60 -21.52 -17.28
N ARG A 162 -0.52 -21.52 -18.01
CA ARG A 162 -0.88 -20.39 -18.89
C ARG A 162 -1.02 -19.08 -18.12
N ALA A 163 -1.74 -19.08 -17.00
CA ALA A 163 -1.92 -17.86 -16.21
C ALA A 163 -0.62 -17.35 -15.57
N LEU A 164 0.27 -18.25 -15.14
CA LEU A 164 1.60 -17.87 -14.66
C LEU A 164 2.45 -17.24 -15.77
N ASN A 165 2.45 -17.82 -16.97
CA ASN A 165 3.17 -17.25 -18.12
C ASN A 165 2.58 -15.91 -18.57
N GLU A 166 1.25 -15.75 -18.55
CA GLU A 166 0.59 -14.47 -18.84
C GLU A 166 0.96 -13.39 -17.80
N ALA A 167 0.97 -13.74 -16.52
CA ALA A 167 1.40 -12.80 -15.49
C ALA A 167 2.88 -12.44 -15.64
N CYS A 168 3.73 -13.41 -15.97
CA CYS A 168 5.15 -13.17 -16.23
C CYS A 168 5.37 -12.27 -17.46
N SER A 169 4.62 -12.45 -18.55
CA SER A 169 4.76 -11.61 -19.75
C SER A 169 4.33 -10.16 -19.54
N LYS A 170 3.67 -9.86 -18.41
CA LYS A 170 3.35 -8.52 -17.93
C LYS A 170 4.34 -8.05 -16.85
N ASP A 171 5.56 -8.59 -16.85
CA ASP A 171 6.67 -8.27 -15.94
C ASP A 171 6.35 -8.46 -14.45
N TYR A 172 5.38 -9.32 -14.12
CA TYR A 172 5.11 -9.67 -12.72
C TYR A 172 6.18 -10.64 -12.22
N GLU A 173 7.25 -10.10 -11.64
CA GLU A 173 8.47 -10.80 -11.23
C GLU A 173 8.20 -12.11 -10.48
N TRP A 174 7.28 -12.07 -9.50
CA TRP A 174 6.91 -13.26 -8.73
C TRP A 174 6.35 -14.38 -9.61
N ALA A 175 5.59 -14.07 -10.66
CA ALA A 175 5.09 -15.08 -11.60
C ALA A 175 6.23 -15.62 -12.48
N CYS A 176 7.16 -14.79 -12.91
CA CYS A 176 8.32 -15.24 -13.68
C CYS A 176 9.21 -16.19 -12.88
N GLU A 177 9.52 -15.84 -11.63
CA GLU A 177 10.22 -16.74 -10.71
C GLU A 177 9.43 -18.04 -10.51
N ARG A 178 8.10 -17.93 -10.39
CA ARG A 178 7.23 -19.08 -10.18
C ARG A 178 7.20 -20.03 -11.38
N VAL A 179 7.18 -19.51 -12.60
CA VAL A 179 7.28 -20.28 -13.84
C VAL A 179 8.56 -21.13 -13.83
N GLN A 180 9.70 -20.51 -13.53
CA GLN A 180 10.99 -21.18 -13.50
C GLN A 180 11.06 -22.25 -12.40
N THR A 181 10.67 -21.89 -11.18
CA THR A 181 10.79 -22.77 -9.99
C THR A 181 9.85 -23.96 -10.03
N LEU A 182 8.63 -23.79 -10.57
CA LEU A 182 7.69 -24.90 -10.74
C LEU A 182 7.92 -25.73 -12.00
N GLY A 183 8.77 -25.26 -12.92
CA GLY A 183 8.86 -25.80 -14.27
C GLY A 183 7.56 -25.63 -15.06
N ALA A 184 6.79 -24.58 -14.76
CA ALA A 184 5.54 -24.25 -15.42
C ALA A 184 5.81 -23.52 -16.74
N PHE A 185 6.52 -24.17 -17.66
CA PHE A 185 6.83 -23.67 -19.00
C PHE A 185 5.61 -23.73 -19.92
N ASP A 186 5.56 -22.85 -20.93
CA ASP A 186 4.46 -22.74 -21.90
C ASP A 186 3.96 -24.13 -22.35
N PRO A 187 2.67 -24.46 -22.10
CA PRO A 187 2.14 -25.77 -22.43
C PRO A 187 2.02 -26.02 -23.93
N ASP A 188 2.08 -24.97 -24.75
CA ASP A 188 2.09 -25.05 -26.20
C ASP A 188 3.52 -25.10 -26.78
N ASP A 189 4.54 -25.05 -25.91
CA ASP A 189 5.94 -25.20 -26.32
C ASP A 189 6.24 -26.64 -26.80
N ASN A 190 6.18 -26.81 -28.11
CA ASN A 190 6.56 -28.03 -28.79
C ASN A 190 8.05 -28.08 -29.17
N SER A 191 8.92 -27.23 -28.59
CA SER A 191 10.36 -27.22 -28.87
C SER A 191 11.02 -28.58 -28.71
N MET A 192 10.64 -29.36 -27.70
CA MET A 192 11.15 -30.73 -27.53
C MET A 192 10.64 -31.70 -28.61
N GLN A 193 9.45 -31.45 -29.16
CA GLN A 193 8.94 -32.20 -30.30
C GLN A 193 9.65 -31.79 -31.60
N ARG A 194 9.94 -30.50 -31.79
CA ARG A 194 10.76 -30.00 -32.91
C ARG A 194 12.18 -30.58 -32.87
N LEU A 195 12.82 -30.58 -31.71
CA LEU A 195 14.16 -31.16 -31.52
C LEU A 195 14.18 -32.67 -31.82
N ARG A 196 13.18 -33.43 -31.35
CA ARG A 196 13.06 -34.85 -31.71
C ARG A 196 12.87 -35.08 -33.21
N ASN A 197 12.09 -34.24 -33.87
CA ASN A 197 11.92 -34.33 -35.33
C ASN A 197 13.22 -34.00 -36.08
N LEU A 198 14.07 -33.10 -35.56
CA LEU A 198 15.38 -32.79 -36.14
C LEU A 198 16.41 -33.92 -35.93
N GLN A 199 16.32 -34.68 -34.84
CA GLN A 199 17.22 -35.81 -34.57
C GLN A 199 16.87 -37.09 -35.33
N ASN A 200 15.63 -37.19 -35.84
CA ASN A 200 15.12 -38.34 -36.57
C ASN A 200 15.11 -38.15 -38.10
N ASN A 201 15.66 -37.04 -38.60
CA ASN A 201 15.89 -36.74 -40.02
C ASN A 201 17.40 -36.75 -40.32
#